data_AF-K1SMV4-F1
#
_entry.id   AF-K1SMV4-F1
#
_cell.length_a   1.000
_cell.length_b   1.000
_cell.length_c   1.000
_cell.angle_alpha   90.00
_cell.angle_beta   90.00
_cell.angle_gamma   90.00
#
_symmetry.space_group_name_H-M   'P 1'
#
loop_
_entity.id
_entity.type
_entity.pdbx_description
1 polymer ?
#
loop_
_entity_poly.entity_id
_entity_poly.type
_entity_poly.pdbx_seq_one_letter_code
_entity_poly.pdbx_strand_id
1 'polypeptide(L)' 'PDATRTFFAQMRELLAKAADRHYENAKMDILSMGMSGDYPDAIREGATIVRIGTAIYGARDYSKKA' A
#
# COMPACT_ATOMS: atom_id res chain seq x y z
N PRO A 1 -11.56 -8.51 -13.43
CA PRO A 1 -11.34 -8.82 -12.00
C PRO A 1 -9.92 -8.44 -11.59
N ASP A 2 -9.84 -7.29 -10.92
CA ASP A 2 -8.74 -6.54 -10.30
C ASP A 2 -7.35 -7.19 -10.23
N ALA A 3 -6.55 -7.03 -11.29
CA ALA A 3 -5.13 -7.41 -11.28
C ALA A 3 -4.38 -6.79 -10.07
N THR A 4 -4.77 -5.58 -9.65
CA THR A 4 -4.22 -4.89 -8.49
C THR A 4 -4.47 -5.62 -7.17
N ARG A 5 -5.65 -6.23 -6.98
CA ARG A 5 -5.96 -6.99 -5.76
C ARG A 5 -5.09 -8.22 -5.60
N THR A 6 -4.75 -8.90 -6.70
CA THR A 6 -3.81 -10.02 -6.68
C THR A 6 -2.45 -9.59 -6.13
N PHE A 7 -1.95 -8.42 -6.54
CA PHE A 7 -0.68 -7.91 -6.03
C PHE A 7 -0.75 -7.54 -4.55
N PHE A 8 -1.85 -6.94 -4.08
CA PHE A 8 -2.04 -6.66 -2.66
C PHE A 8 -2.11 -7.93 -1.80
N ALA A 9 -2.80 -8.97 -2.28
CA ALA A 9 -2.83 -10.26 -1.60
C ALA A 9 -1.42 -10.88 -1.50
N GLN A 10 -0.64 -10.84 -2.58
CA GLN A 10 0.76 -11.30 -2.59
C GLN A 10 1.64 -10.49 -1.63
N MET A 11 1.45 -9.18 -1.54
CA MET A 11 2.18 -8.34 -0.58
C MET A 11 1.86 -8.73 0.87
N ARG A 12 0.59 -9.02 1.20
CA ARG A 12 0.21 -9.52 2.52
C ARG A 12 0.91 -10.84 2.85
N GLU A 13 0.97 -11.76 1.90
CA GLU A 13 1.69 -13.03 2.08
C GLU A 13 3.19 -12.84 2.30
N LEU A 14 3.81 -11.91 1.57
CA LEU A 14 5.22 -11.57 1.76
C LEU A 14 5.47 -10.94 3.13
N LEU A 15 4.57 -10.08 3.63
CA LEU A 15 4.66 -9.51 4.97
C LEU A 15 4.59 -10.60 6.04
N ALA A 16 3.64 -11.54 5.92
CA ALA A 16 3.54 -12.67 6.85
C ALA A 16 4.82 -13.52 6.86
N LYS A 17 5.34 -13.88 5.66
CA LYS A 17 6.62 -14.60 5.54
C LYS A 17 7.81 -13.83 6.10
N ALA A 18 7.79 -12.50 6.03
CA ALA A 18 8.82 -11.67 6.62
C ALA A 18 8.68 -11.59 8.15
N ALA A 19 7.46 -11.54 8.68
CA ALA A 19 7.20 -11.57 10.11
C ALA A 19 7.69 -12.86 10.77
N ASP A 20 7.51 -14.00 10.11
CA ASP A 20 7.99 -15.31 10.56
C ASP A 20 9.52 -15.42 10.66
N ARG A 21 10.27 -14.47 10.09
CA ARG A 21 11.73 -14.43 10.20
C ARG A 21 12.23 -13.81 11.50
N HIS A 22 11.36 -13.19 12.29
CA HIS A 22 11.68 -12.64 13.61
C HIS A 22 12.92 -11.73 13.63
N TYR A 23 12.93 -10.69 12.80
CA TYR A 23 14.01 -9.71 12.76
C TYR A 23 14.22 -9.05 14.13
N GLU A 24 15.46 -9.07 14.64
CA GLU A 24 15.82 -8.59 15.99
C GLU A 24 15.44 -7.11 16.23
N ASN A 25 15.60 -6.28 15.20
CA ASN A 25 15.41 -4.82 15.29
C ASN A 25 14.29 -4.31 14.36
N ALA A 26 13.41 -5.18 13.87
CA ALA A 26 12.32 -4.78 12.98
C ALA A 26 11.06 -5.62 13.20
N LYS A 27 9.91 -4.95 13.22
CA LYS A 27 8.59 -5.59 13.20
C LYS A 27 7.99 -5.48 11.81
N MET A 28 7.43 -6.59 11.33
CA MET A 28 6.83 -6.70 10.00
C MET A 28 5.30 -6.71 10.13
N ASP A 29 4.74 -5.61 10.63
CA ASP A 29 3.31 -5.41 10.90
C ASP A 29 2.69 -4.29 10.05
N ILE A 30 3.51 -3.53 9.33
CA ILE A 30 3.06 -2.44 8.46
C ILE A 30 2.94 -2.90 7.01
N LEU A 31 1.74 -2.75 6.45
CA LEU A 31 1.44 -2.99 5.04
C LEU A 31 1.03 -1.67 4.39
N SER A 32 2.02 -0.95 3.85
CA SER A 32 1.82 0.32 3.14
C SER A 32 1.53 0.08 1.66
N MET A 33 0.25 0.08 1.30
CA MET A 33 -0.20 -0.16 -0.08
C MET A 33 -1.54 0.54 -0.34
N GLY A 34 -1.87 0.76 -1.62
CA GLY A 34 -3.00 1.58 -2.01
C GLY A 34 -2.67 3.07 -2.16
N MET A 35 -3.16 3.62 -3.25
CA MET A 35 -3.09 5.01 -3.67
C MET A 35 -4.49 5.54 -3.95
N SER A 36 -4.60 6.81 -4.36
CA SER A 36 -5.90 7.47 -4.60
C SER A 36 -6.90 6.68 -5.46
N GLY A 37 -6.43 5.83 -6.39
CA GLY A 37 -7.29 5.06 -7.29
C GLY A 37 -7.65 3.65 -6.83
N ASP A 38 -6.96 3.08 -5.84
CA ASP A 38 -7.06 1.65 -5.47
C ASP A 38 -6.98 1.40 -3.95
N TYR A 39 -6.97 2.44 -3.12
CA TYR A 39 -6.95 2.30 -1.67
C TYR A 39 -8.13 1.51 -1.07
N PRO A 40 -9.37 1.51 -1.62
CA PRO A 40 -10.44 0.70 -1.06
C PRO A 40 -10.14 -0.80 -1.17
N ASP A 41 -9.53 -1.21 -2.28
CA ASP A 41 -9.10 -2.58 -2.52
C ASP A 41 -7.88 -2.96 -1.68
N ALA A 42 -6.94 -2.03 -1.51
CA ALA A 42 -5.82 -2.20 -0.58
C ALA A 42 -6.29 -2.45 0.86
N ILE A 43 -7.29 -1.71 1.33
CA ILE A 43 -7.90 -1.91 2.66
C ILE A 43 -8.53 -3.30 2.76
N ARG A 44 -9.27 -3.76 1.74
CA ARG A 44 -9.86 -5.11 1.71
C ARG A 44 -8.81 -6.21 1.82
N GLU A 45 -7.61 -5.98 1.28
CA GLU A 45 -6.48 -6.92 1.35
C GLU A 45 -5.59 -6.75 2.59
N GLY A 46 -5.94 -5.84 3.50
CA GLY A 46 -5.27 -5.69 4.80
C GLY A 46 -4.22 -4.59 4.88
N ALA A 47 -4.27 -3.57 4.03
CA ALA A 47 -3.40 -2.39 4.15
C ALA A 47 -3.58 -1.72 5.53
N THR A 48 -2.48 -1.43 6.21
CA THR A 48 -2.46 -0.67 7.48
C THR A 48 -2.10 0.79 7.26
N ILE A 49 -1.50 1.11 6.11
CA ILE A 49 -1.22 2.47 5.65
C ILE A 49 -1.61 2.59 4.18
N VAL A 50 -2.35 3.63 3.82
CA VAL A 50 -2.68 4.01 2.43
C VAL A 50 -2.06 5.37 2.08
N ARG A 51 -1.75 5.60 0.81
CA ARG A 51 -1.04 6.79 0.34
C ARG A 51 -1.92 7.65 -0.57
N ILE A 52 -2.63 8.62 -0.01
CA ILE A 52 -3.61 9.40 -0.76
C ILE A 52 -3.06 10.78 -1.11
N GLY A 53 -3.09 11.12 -2.40
CA GLY A 53 -2.64 12.40 -2.93
C GLY A 53 -3.77 13.08 -3.71
N THR A 54 -3.93 12.69 -4.98
CA THR A 54 -4.91 13.28 -5.90
C THR A 54 -6.36 13.27 -5.38
N ALA A 55 -6.77 12.24 -4.64
CA ALA A 55 -8.13 12.22 -4.08
C ALA A 55 -8.34 13.24 -2.93
N ILE A 56 -7.27 13.72 -2.28
CA ILE A 56 -7.34 14.77 -1.26
C ILE A 56 -7.05 16.15 -1.87
N TYR A 57 -6.01 16.25 -2.68
CA TYR A 57 -5.45 17.54 -3.14
C TYR A 57 -5.78 17.90 -4.60
N GLY A 58 -6.44 17.01 -5.34
CA GLY A 58 -6.70 17.20 -6.77
C GLY A 58 -5.50 16.85 -7.67
N ALA A 59 -5.63 17.13 -8.96
CA ALA A 59 -4.59 16.83 -9.95
C ALA A 59 -3.28 17.57 -9.64
N ARG A 60 -2.14 16.91 -9.87
CA ARG A 60 -0.83 17.51 -9.66
C ARG A 60 -0.56 18.56 -10.75
N ASP A 61 -0.19 19.76 -10.33
CA ASP A 61 0.28 20.81 -11.23
C ASP A 61 1.76 20.57 -11.57
N TYR A 62 2.03 20.21 -12.83
CA TYR A 62 3.39 19.99 -13.35
C TYR A 62 3.95 21.22 -14.08
N SER A 63 3.21 22.33 -14.13
CA SER A 63 3.66 23.56 -14.80
C SER A 63 4.74 24.30 -14.00
N LYS A 64 4.74 24.15 -12.67
CA LYS A 64 5.77 24.70 -11.79
C LYS A 64 6.93 23.71 -11.67
N LYS A 65 8.03 23.96 -12.37
CA LYS A 65 9.30 23.30 -12.06
C LYS A 65 9.83 23.91 -10.75
N ALA A 66 10.09 23.06 -9.77
CA ALA A 66 10.82 23.41 -8.55
C ALA A 66 12.30 23.66 -8.86
#